data_AF-A0A0F4YGB7-F1
#
_entry.id   AF-A0A0F4YGB7-F1
#
_cell.length_a   1.000
_cell.length_b   1.000
_cell.length_c   1.000
_cell.angle_alpha   90.00
_cell.angle_beta   90.00
_cell.angle_gamma   90.00
#
_symmetry.space_group_name_H-M   'P 1'
#
loop_
_entity.id
_entity.type
_entity.pdbx_description
1 polymer ?
#
loop_
_entity_poly.entity_id
_entity_poly.type
_entity_poly.pdbx_seq_one_letter_code
_entity_poly.pdbx_strand_id
1 'polypeptide(L)'
;MDHHIDKLDFLEAYPKARTEAFKSENIKNGFAATGLVPFQPDRVLLQLNIQLKTPTPPGSRAGTIPTNWVPETPHNIVELQHQAATIKALLKRRTQSPPSPTNAALNQLIKGCQLAMNSAVILAKENHDLRAANEKQKQKRKRSTNQISHEGGLSIQEAQALIQSQISDENQVPLVMATTAAEAASAPLIKLQILHSI
;
A
#
# COMPACT_ATOMS: atom_id res chain seq x y z
N MET A 1 -11.24 62.50 -19.58
CA MET A 1 -12.73 62.50 -19.65
C MET A 1 -13.15 61.19 -19.06
N ASP A 2 -13.39 61.17 -17.75
CA ASP A 2 -13.75 59.95 -17.03
C ASP A 2 -15.24 59.71 -17.23
N HIS A 3 -15.57 58.65 -17.98
CA HIS A 3 -16.96 58.22 -18.19
C HIS A 3 -17.41 57.38 -16.99
N HIS A 4 -17.57 58.05 -15.85
CA HIS A 4 -18.17 57.46 -14.66
C HIS A 4 -19.66 57.78 -14.65
N ILE A 5 -20.50 56.74 -14.57
CA ILE A 5 -21.95 56.84 -14.36
C ILE A 5 -22.20 56.37 -12.94
N ASP A 6 -22.78 57.22 -12.11
CA ASP A 6 -23.12 56.85 -10.74
C ASP A 6 -24.41 56.02 -10.67
N LYS A 7 -24.78 55.57 -9.46
CA LYS A 7 -25.96 54.71 -9.29
C LYS A 7 -27.27 55.43 -9.60
N LEU A 8 -27.37 56.73 -9.31
CA LEU A 8 -28.58 57.51 -9.55
C LEU A 8 -28.72 57.84 -11.04
N ASP A 9 -27.62 58.24 -11.68
CA ASP A 9 -27.52 58.48 -13.12
C ASP A 9 -27.92 57.24 -13.92
N PHE A 10 -27.50 56.04 -13.49
CA PHE A 10 -27.91 54.79 -14.13
C PHE A 10 -29.42 54.57 -14.03
N LEU A 11 -30.02 54.79 -12.86
CA LEU A 11 -31.46 54.60 -12.66
C LEU A 11 -32.29 55.57 -13.50
N GLU A 12 -31.79 56.79 -13.71
CA GLU A 12 -32.43 57.78 -14.58
C GLU A 12 -32.26 57.43 -16.06
N ALA A 13 -31.06 57.01 -16.48
CA ALA A 13 -30.76 56.71 -17.89
C ALA A 13 -31.35 55.37 -18.35
N TYR A 14 -31.48 54.39 -17.45
CA TYR A 14 -31.85 53.02 -17.81
C TYR A 14 -33.20 52.88 -18.52
N PRO A 15 -34.30 53.52 -18.07
CA PRO A 15 -35.58 53.43 -18.77
C PRO A 15 -35.49 53.88 -20.24
N LYS A 16 -34.75 54.97 -20.50
CA LYS A 16 -34.52 55.49 -21.85
C LYS A 16 -33.64 54.55 -22.68
N ALA A 17 -32.55 54.04 -22.09
CA ALA A 17 -31.70 53.06 -22.77
C ALA A 17 -32.47 51.76 -23.08
N ARG A 18 -33.36 51.34 -22.18
CA ARG A 18 -34.20 50.15 -22.34
C ARG A 18 -35.20 50.32 -23.47
N THR A 19 -35.92 51.45 -23.53
CA THR A 19 -36.87 51.70 -24.62
C THR A 19 -36.18 51.79 -25.98
N GLU A 20 -34.97 52.37 -26.01
CA GLU A 20 -34.14 52.42 -27.22
C GLU A 20 -33.61 51.03 -27.63
N ALA A 21 -33.15 50.22 -26.70
CA ALA A 21 -32.63 48.88 -26.98
C ALA A 21 -33.72 47.93 -27.51
N PHE A 22 -34.91 47.94 -26.91
CA PHE A 22 -36.00 46.99 -27.20
C PHE A 22 -36.99 47.48 -28.27
N LYS A 23 -36.53 48.31 -29.22
CA LYS A 23 -37.33 48.66 -30.41
C LYS A 23 -37.58 47.44 -31.29
N SER A 24 -38.74 47.42 -31.96
CA SER A 24 -39.11 46.34 -32.88
C SER A 24 -38.05 46.13 -33.97
N GLU A 25 -37.45 47.21 -34.47
CA GLU A 25 -36.36 47.16 -35.45
C GLU A 25 -35.11 46.46 -34.89
N ASN A 26 -34.67 46.79 -33.68
CA ASN A 26 -33.48 46.22 -33.04
C ASN A 26 -33.66 44.73 -32.77
N ILE A 27 -34.86 44.33 -32.34
CA ILE A 27 -35.22 42.93 -32.12
C ILE A 27 -35.19 42.17 -33.46
N LYS A 28 -35.90 42.68 -34.49
CA LYS A 28 -35.92 42.06 -35.83
C LYS A 28 -34.53 41.98 -36.45
N ASN A 29 -33.73 43.02 -36.31
CA ASN A 29 -32.34 43.05 -36.79
C ASN A 29 -31.48 42.01 -36.07
N GLY A 30 -31.68 41.79 -34.76
CA GLY A 30 -31.01 40.73 -34.01
C GLY A 30 -31.34 39.32 -34.53
N PHE A 31 -32.62 39.04 -34.81
CA PHE A 31 -33.04 37.77 -35.43
C PHE A 31 -32.52 37.64 -36.88
N ALA A 32 -32.49 38.71 -37.65
CA ALA A 32 -31.95 38.70 -39.02
C ALA A 32 -30.42 38.55 -39.05
N ALA A 33 -29.72 39.11 -38.06
CA ALA A 33 -28.27 38.95 -37.90
C ALA A 33 -27.89 37.49 -37.59
N THR A 34 -28.71 36.81 -36.79
CA THR A 34 -28.56 35.38 -36.49
C THR A 34 -29.20 34.46 -37.52
N GLY A 35 -29.71 35.00 -38.64
CA GLY A 35 -30.32 34.20 -39.71
C GLY A 35 -31.58 33.43 -39.27
N LEU A 36 -32.23 33.83 -38.18
CA LEU A 36 -33.45 33.19 -37.68
C LEU A 36 -34.70 33.72 -38.40
N VAL A 37 -34.72 34.99 -38.81
CA VAL A 37 -35.87 35.60 -39.49
C VAL A 37 -35.44 36.54 -40.64
N PRO A 38 -35.80 36.25 -41.90
CA PRO A 38 -36.21 34.93 -42.42
C PRO A 38 -35.11 33.88 -42.17
N PHE A 39 -35.47 32.60 -42.15
CA PHE A 39 -34.49 31.53 -41.91
C PHE A 39 -33.40 31.51 -43.00
N GLN A 40 -32.18 31.84 -42.61
CA GLN A 40 -30.98 31.94 -43.46
C GLN A 40 -29.78 31.29 -42.74
N PRO A 41 -29.65 29.96 -42.79
CA PRO A 41 -28.63 29.22 -42.05
C PRO A 41 -27.20 29.61 -42.47
N ASP A 42 -26.99 29.98 -43.74
CA ASP A 42 -25.69 30.35 -44.28
C ASP A 42 -25.04 31.54 -43.56
N ARG A 43 -25.83 32.49 -43.05
CA ARG A 43 -25.29 33.63 -42.28
C ARG A 43 -24.63 33.20 -40.98
N VAL A 44 -25.23 32.22 -40.30
CA VAL A 44 -24.69 31.64 -39.06
C VAL A 44 -23.47 30.79 -39.38
N LEU A 45 -23.56 29.96 -40.42
CA LEU A 45 -22.48 29.06 -40.82
C LEU A 45 -21.23 29.81 -41.32
N LEU A 46 -21.39 30.92 -42.06
CA LEU A 46 -20.28 31.77 -42.50
C LEU A 46 -19.56 32.48 -41.34
N GLN A 47 -20.28 32.87 -40.29
CA GLN A 47 -19.68 33.42 -39.07
C GLN A 47 -19.00 32.33 -38.24
N LEU A 48 -19.56 31.11 -38.23
CA LEU A 48 -18.99 29.91 -37.63
C LEU A 48 -17.90 29.29 -38.53
N ASN A 49 -17.07 30.12 -39.19
CA ASN A 49 -15.86 29.68 -39.89
C ASN A 49 -14.78 29.22 -38.88
N ILE A 50 -15.21 28.42 -37.91
CA ILE A 50 -14.42 27.58 -37.06
C ILE A 50 -13.86 26.56 -38.03
N GLN A 51 -12.59 26.70 -38.41
CA GLN A 51 -11.88 25.54 -38.93
C GLN A 51 -12.01 24.46 -37.85
N LEU A 52 -12.91 23.51 -38.05
CA LEU A 52 -12.92 22.23 -37.35
C LEU A 52 -11.69 21.48 -37.83
N LYS A 53 -10.53 22.01 -37.47
CA LYS A 53 -9.28 21.30 -37.51
C LYS A 53 -9.41 20.32 -36.37
N THR A 54 -10.01 19.17 -36.65
CA THR A 54 -9.68 17.98 -35.88
C THR A 54 -8.16 17.92 -35.98
N PRO A 55 -7.40 18.14 -34.90
CA PRO A 55 -5.97 17.95 -34.97
C PRO A 55 -5.82 16.53 -35.51
N THR A 56 -5.15 16.39 -36.66
CA THR A 56 -4.72 15.07 -37.11
C THR A 56 -4.12 14.41 -35.87
N PRO A 57 -4.65 13.25 -35.44
CA PRO A 57 -4.11 12.58 -34.26
C PRO A 57 -2.61 12.55 -34.44
N PRO A 58 -1.81 12.99 -33.44
CA PRO A 58 -0.37 12.88 -33.57
C PRO A 58 -0.10 11.45 -34.00
N GLY A 59 0.52 11.29 -35.19
CA GLY A 59 0.84 9.97 -35.72
C GLY A 59 1.44 9.19 -34.58
N SER A 60 0.96 7.96 -34.37
CA SER A 60 1.35 7.11 -33.24
C SER A 60 2.85 6.87 -33.32
N ARG A 61 3.61 7.83 -32.80
CA ARG A 61 5.02 7.67 -32.51
C ARG A 61 4.98 6.67 -31.37
N ALA A 62 5.48 5.48 -31.67
CA ALA A 62 5.78 4.44 -30.69
C ALA A 62 6.83 4.99 -29.71
N GLY A 63 6.41 5.93 -28.85
CA GLY A 63 7.11 6.36 -27.68
C GLY A 63 6.45 5.64 -26.52
N THR A 64 6.90 4.41 -26.29
CA THR A 64 6.91 3.64 -25.03
C THR A 64 5.88 4.04 -23.95
N ILE A 65 4.62 4.20 -24.31
CA ILE A 65 3.51 4.16 -23.36
C ILE A 65 2.77 2.88 -23.75
N PRO A 66 2.75 1.87 -22.87
CA PRO A 66 2.01 0.65 -23.17
C PRO A 66 0.56 1.06 -23.39
N THR A 67 0.08 0.85 -24.61
CA THR A 67 -1.30 1.06 -25.06
C THR A 67 -2.31 0.16 -24.36
N ASN A 68 -1.87 -0.63 -23.37
CA ASN A 68 -2.67 -1.51 -22.52
C ASN A 68 -2.62 -1.04 -21.05
N TRP A 69 -2.73 0.26 -20.77
CA TRP A 69 -2.93 0.70 -19.39
C TRP A 69 -4.31 0.27 -18.90
N VAL A 70 -4.37 -0.90 -18.28
CA VAL A 70 -5.52 -1.34 -17.49
C VAL A 70 -5.24 -0.90 -16.05
N PRO A 71 -6.11 -0.07 -15.44
CA PRO A 71 -5.94 0.34 -14.05
C PRO A 71 -6.23 -0.86 -13.14
N GLU A 72 -5.24 -1.73 -12.95
CA GLU A 72 -5.27 -2.75 -11.92
C GLU A 72 -4.99 -2.14 -10.55
N THR A 73 -5.60 -2.72 -9.51
CA THR A 73 -5.33 -2.33 -8.13
C THR A 73 -3.84 -2.56 -7.81
N PRO A 74 -3.10 -1.54 -7.35
CA PRO A 74 -1.70 -1.73 -6.99
C PRO A 74 -1.57 -2.64 -5.77
N HIS A 75 -0.68 -3.62 -5.84
CA HIS A 75 -0.49 -4.62 -4.78
C HIS A 75 0.54 -4.19 -3.74
N ASN A 76 1.44 -3.28 -4.13
CA ASN A 76 2.48 -2.75 -3.26
C ASN A 76 2.66 -1.23 -3.46
N ILE A 77 3.41 -0.62 -2.54
CA ILE A 77 3.63 0.83 -2.52
C ILE A 77 4.42 1.29 -3.74
N VAL A 78 5.31 0.46 -4.29
CA VAL A 78 6.12 0.81 -5.47
C VAL A 78 5.23 0.91 -6.71
N GLU A 79 4.34 -0.06 -6.90
CA GLU A 79 3.32 -0.04 -7.96
C GLU A 79 2.41 1.17 -7.81
N LEU A 80 1.91 1.44 -6.60
CA LEU A 80 1.09 2.62 -6.30
C LEU A 80 1.79 3.91 -6.72
N GLN A 81 3.09 4.05 -6.41
CA GLN A 81 3.88 5.23 -6.78
C GLN A 81 4.07 5.34 -8.29
N HIS A 82 4.36 4.23 -8.98
CA HIS A 82 4.51 4.20 -10.42
C HIS A 82 3.20 4.58 -11.14
N GLN A 83 2.07 4.02 -10.70
CA GLN A 83 0.74 4.37 -11.20
C GLN A 83 0.41 5.84 -10.93
N ALA A 84 0.67 6.33 -9.71
CA ALA A 84 0.45 7.73 -9.35
C ALA A 84 1.27 8.70 -10.22
N ALA A 85 2.54 8.38 -10.49
CA ALA A 85 3.40 9.18 -11.36
C ALA A 85 2.85 9.23 -12.80
N THR A 86 2.42 8.08 -13.32
CA THR A 86 1.82 7.97 -14.65
C THR A 86 0.55 8.81 -14.76
N ILE A 87 -0.37 8.70 -13.80
CA ILE A 87 -1.62 9.48 -13.77
C ILE A 87 -1.33 10.97 -13.67
N LYS A 88 -0.38 11.38 -12.82
CA LYS A 88 0.04 12.79 -12.68
C LYS A 88 0.61 13.35 -13.99
N ALA A 89 1.44 12.57 -14.69
CA ALA A 89 2.00 12.98 -15.98
C ALA A 89 0.91 13.17 -17.05
N LEU A 90 -0.09 12.28 -17.10
CA LEU A 90 -1.23 12.39 -18.00
C LEU A 90 -2.09 13.62 -17.69
N LEU A 91 -2.40 13.86 -16.42
CA LEU A 91 -3.17 15.02 -15.99
C LEU A 91 -2.44 16.33 -16.30
N LYS A 92 -1.12 16.39 -16.10
CA LYS A 92 -0.29 17.54 -16.45
C LYS A 92 -0.29 17.81 -17.96
N ARG A 93 -0.29 16.76 -18.80
CA ARG A 93 -0.36 16.90 -20.26
C ARG A 93 -1.72 17.41 -20.73
N ARG A 94 -2.81 16.93 -20.11
CA ARG A 94 -4.19 17.26 -20.51
C ARG A 94 -4.62 18.65 -20.03
N THR A 95 -4.21 19.00 -18.82
CA THR A 95 -4.63 20.22 -18.14
C THR A 95 -3.42 21.13 -18.07
N GLN A 96 -3.28 22.04 -19.03
CA GLN A 96 -2.23 23.08 -19.04
C GLN A 96 -2.43 24.13 -17.92
N SER A 97 -3.12 23.77 -16.85
CA SER A 97 -3.63 24.67 -15.82
C SER A 97 -2.89 24.51 -14.48
N PRO A 98 -2.97 25.52 -13.59
CA PRO A 98 -2.32 25.53 -12.27
C PRO A 98 -2.83 24.38 -11.37
N PRO A 99 -2.28 24.17 -10.16
CA PRO A 99 -2.75 23.12 -9.25
C PRO A 99 -4.27 23.22 -9.03
N SER A 100 -4.98 22.28 -9.65
CA SER A 100 -6.43 22.16 -9.60
C SER A 100 -6.86 21.43 -8.32
N PRO A 101 -8.07 21.69 -7.79
CA PRO A 101 -8.69 20.89 -6.73
C PRO A 101 -8.61 19.37 -6.99
N THR A 102 -8.65 18.94 -8.26
CA THR A 102 -8.48 17.54 -8.65
C THR A 102 -7.10 16.97 -8.30
N ASN A 103 -6.03 17.75 -8.43
CA ASN A 103 -4.67 17.32 -8.09
C ASN A 103 -4.52 17.18 -6.57
N ALA A 104 -5.10 18.11 -5.81
CA ALA A 104 -5.14 18.01 -4.35
C ALA A 104 -5.88 16.74 -3.90
N ALA A 105 -7.07 16.47 -4.44
CA ALA A 105 -7.84 15.26 -4.16
C ALA A 105 -7.05 13.97 -4.52
N LEU A 106 -6.38 13.95 -5.68
CA LEU A 106 -5.55 12.82 -6.08
C LEU A 106 -4.38 12.58 -5.10
N ASN A 107 -3.71 13.64 -4.64
CA ASN A 107 -2.63 13.50 -3.65
C ASN A 107 -3.14 12.94 -2.31
N GLN A 108 -4.31 13.38 -1.86
CA GLN A 108 -4.94 12.83 -0.65
C GLN A 108 -5.28 11.35 -0.83
N LEU A 109 -5.81 10.97 -1.99
CA LEU A 109 -6.09 9.55 -2.29
C LEU A 109 -4.81 8.70 -2.26
N ILE A 110 -3.73 9.15 -2.90
CA ILE A 110 -2.44 8.45 -2.90
C ILE A 110 -1.94 8.26 -1.46
N LYS A 111 -2.06 9.29 -0.61
CA LYS A 111 -1.68 9.21 0.81
C LYS A 111 -2.56 8.22 1.59
N GLY A 112 -3.86 8.22 1.34
CA GLY A 112 -4.79 7.26 1.93
C GLY A 112 -4.43 5.82 1.58
N CYS A 113 -4.16 5.54 0.29
CA CYS A 113 -3.71 4.21 -0.15
C CYS A 113 -2.40 3.79 0.52
N GLN A 114 -1.42 4.71 0.61
CA GLN A 114 -0.14 4.41 1.23
C GLN A 114 -0.28 4.10 2.72
N LEU A 115 -1.16 4.84 3.43
CA LEU A 115 -1.47 4.57 4.83
C LEU A 115 -2.11 3.19 4.99
N ALA A 116 -3.14 2.87 4.19
CA ALA A 116 -3.84 1.59 4.25
C ALA A 116 -2.89 0.40 3.98
N MET A 117 -2.02 0.50 2.98
CA MET A 117 -1.03 -0.54 2.68
C MET A 117 -0.05 -0.74 3.85
N ASN A 118 0.49 0.34 4.40
CA ASN A 118 1.40 0.26 5.55
C ASN A 118 0.71 -0.35 6.78
N SER A 119 -0.51 0.10 7.08
CA SER A 119 -1.31 -0.45 8.18
C SER A 119 -1.59 -1.95 7.98
N ALA A 120 -1.91 -2.38 6.76
CA ALA A 120 -2.13 -3.79 6.46
C ALA A 120 -0.87 -4.64 6.71
N VAL A 121 0.31 -4.15 6.36
CA VAL A 121 1.59 -4.85 6.61
C VAL A 121 1.86 -4.99 8.12
N ILE A 122 1.66 -3.91 8.88
CA ILE A 122 1.84 -3.93 10.35
C ILE A 122 0.87 -4.92 10.99
N LEU A 123 -0.42 -4.82 10.63
CA LEU A 123 -1.46 -5.70 11.15
C LEU A 123 -1.19 -7.16 10.81
N ALA A 124 -0.71 -7.47 9.60
CA ALA A 124 -0.37 -8.83 9.21
C ALA A 124 0.75 -9.41 10.08
N LYS A 125 1.79 -8.61 10.37
CA LYS A 125 2.88 -9.00 11.25
C LYS A 125 2.40 -9.22 12.69
N GLU A 126 1.67 -8.26 13.25
CA GLU A 126 1.15 -8.37 14.61
C GLU A 126 0.22 -9.58 14.77
N ASN A 127 -0.64 -9.85 13.77
CA ASN A 127 -1.51 -11.02 13.80
C ASN A 127 -0.70 -12.32 13.76
N HIS A 128 0.38 -12.37 12.98
CA HIS A 128 1.30 -13.51 12.94
C HIS A 128 1.97 -13.74 14.31
N ASP A 129 2.55 -12.69 14.90
CA ASP A 129 3.22 -12.75 16.19
C ASP A 129 2.25 -13.19 17.30
N LEU A 130 1.03 -12.64 17.29
CA LEU A 130 -0.04 -13.03 18.23
C LEU A 130 -0.44 -14.50 18.08
N ARG A 131 -0.52 -15.02 16.86
CA ARG A 131 -0.83 -16.44 16.62
C ARG A 131 0.28 -17.34 17.12
N ALA A 132 1.54 -17.01 16.85
CA ALA A 132 2.70 -17.76 17.33
C ALA A 132 2.78 -17.78 18.87
N ALA A 133 2.56 -16.63 19.52
CA ALA A 133 2.52 -16.53 20.98
C ALA A 133 1.36 -17.35 21.58
N ASN A 134 0.16 -17.27 20.99
CA ASN A 134 -0.99 -18.06 21.41
C ASN A 134 -0.74 -19.56 21.27
N GLU A 135 -0.12 -20.00 20.18
CA GLU A 135 0.22 -21.40 19.98
C GLU A 135 1.22 -21.90 21.04
N LYS A 136 2.28 -21.13 21.29
CA LYS A 136 3.25 -21.43 22.36
C LYS A 136 2.58 -21.52 23.73
N GLN A 137 1.62 -20.63 24.02
CA GLN A 137 0.89 -20.67 25.29
C GLN A 137 -0.06 -21.89 25.37
N LYS A 138 -0.73 -22.25 24.26
CA LYS A 138 -1.53 -23.49 24.19
C LYS A 138 -0.67 -24.72 24.41
N GLN A 139 0.52 -24.79 23.81
CA GLN A 139 1.47 -25.89 24.04
C GLN A 139 1.92 -25.95 25.50
N LYS A 140 2.26 -24.81 26.13
CA LYS A 140 2.59 -24.75 27.56
C LYS A 140 1.47 -25.26 28.46
N ARG A 141 0.22 -24.92 28.16
CA ARG A 141 -0.96 -25.40 28.92
C ARG A 141 -1.22 -26.90 28.74
N LYS A 142 -0.95 -27.43 27.54
CA LYS A 142 -1.08 -28.88 27.25
C LYS A 142 0.03 -29.71 27.86
N ARG A 143 1.23 -29.15 28.01
CA ARG A 143 2.35 -29.82 28.68
C ARG A 143 1.95 -30.02 30.15
N SER A 144 1.72 -31.27 30.55
CA SER A 144 1.25 -31.61 31.89
C SER A 144 2.09 -30.93 32.97
N THR A 145 1.42 -30.23 33.89
CA THR A 145 1.99 -29.85 35.19
C THR A 145 2.04 -31.12 36.06
N ASN A 146 2.87 -32.10 35.68
CA ASN A 146 3.22 -33.17 36.58
C ASN A 146 4.12 -32.53 37.65
N GLN A 147 3.49 -32.01 38.70
CA GLN A 147 4.18 -31.68 39.93
C GLN A 147 4.77 -33.01 40.41
N ILE A 148 6.09 -33.13 40.34
CA ILE A 148 6.80 -34.27 40.91
C ILE A 148 6.46 -34.22 42.39
N SER A 149 5.67 -35.18 42.87
CA SER A 149 5.49 -35.39 44.31
C SER A 149 6.90 -35.44 44.89
N HIS A 150 7.19 -34.55 45.85
CA HIS A 150 8.46 -34.56 46.56
C HIS A 150 8.49 -35.82 47.44
N GLU A 151 8.71 -36.99 46.83
CA GLU A 151 9.27 -38.14 47.53
C GLU A 151 10.63 -37.66 48.03
N GLY A 152 10.76 -37.60 49.35
CA GLY A 152 11.91 -37.00 50.02
C GLY A 152 13.22 -37.45 49.39
N GLY A 153 14.10 -36.50 49.10
CA GLY A 153 15.45 -36.81 48.64
C GLY A 153 16.16 -37.72 49.64
N LEU A 154 17.01 -38.61 49.13
CA LEU A 154 17.88 -39.49 49.92
C LEU A 154 18.52 -38.72 51.08
N SER A 155 18.25 -39.16 52.30
CA SER A 155 18.90 -38.61 53.49
C SER A 155 20.40 -38.93 53.45
N ILE A 156 21.23 -38.06 54.05
CA ILE A 156 22.68 -38.27 54.17
C ILE A 156 23.01 -39.67 54.73
N GLN A 157 22.14 -40.16 55.63
CA GLN A 157 22.31 -41.46 56.27
C GLN A 157 21.98 -42.64 55.34
N GLU A 158 20.98 -42.48 54.47
CA GLU A 158 20.63 -43.46 53.44
C GLU A 158 21.71 -43.51 52.34
N ALA A 159 22.28 -42.35 51.99
CA ALA A 159 23.42 -42.28 51.07
C ALA A 159 24.67 -42.98 51.63
N GLN A 160 24.94 -42.80 52.93
CA GLN A 160 26.05 -43.50 53.61
C GLN A 160 25.84 -45.01 53.66
N ALA A 161 24.60 -45.47 53.89
CA ALA A 161 24.29 -46.90 53.91
C ALA A 161 24.50 -47.57 52.53
N LEU A 162 24.12 -46.90 51.43
CA LEU A 162 24.35 -47.40 50.07
C LEU A 162 25.84 -47.47 49.70
N ILE A 163 26.62 -46.47 50.11
CA ILE A 163 28.08 -46.49 49.91
C ILE A 163 28.69 -47.66 50.68
N GLN A 164 28.25 -47.90 51.92
CA GLN A 164 28.76 -49.00 52.74
C GLN A 164 28.38 -50.38 52.21
N SER A 165 27.17 -50.55 51.64
CA SER A 165 26.77 -51.81 51.01
C SER A 165 27.57 -52.09 49.72
N GLN A 166 27.85 -51.08 48.91
CA GLN A 166 28.70 -51.23 47.70
C GLN A 166 30.15 -51.61 48.04
N ILE A 167 30.71 -51.02 49.10
CA ILE A 167 32.06 -51.37 49.59
C ILE A 167 32.11 -52.79 50.17
N SER A 168 30.98 -53.29 50.69
CA SER A 168 30.89 -54.66 51.24
C SER A 168 30.77 -55.72 50.13
N ASP A 169 30.13 -55.39 49.01
CA ASP A 169 30.00 -56.26 47.83
C ASP A 169 31.30 -56.35 47.00
N GLU A 170 32.17 -55.32 47.01
CA GLU A 170 33.48 -55.35 46.33
C GLU A 170 34.53 -56.24 47.03
N ASN A 171 34.32 -56.62 48.29
CA ASN A 171 35.29 -57.40 49.08
C ASN A 171 35.10 -58.93 49.01
N GLN A 172 34.28 -59.45 48.09
CA GLN A 172 34.16 -60.90 47.84
C GLN A 172 34.36 -61.28 46.37
N VAL A 173 35.59 -61.19 45.86
CA VAL A 173 36.00 -61.97 44.67
C VAL A 173 37.46 -62.45 44.82
N PRO A 174 37.74 -63.77 44.95
CA PRO A 174 39.08 -64.31 44.79
C PRO A 174 39.37 -64.74 43.33
N LEU A 175 40.31 -64.04 42.72
CA LEU A 175 41.50 -64.50 41.97
C LEU A 175 41.47 -65.85 41.21
N VAL A 176 41.58 -65.84 39.86
CA VAL A 176 42.47 -66.75 39.08
C VAL A 176 42.94 -66.11 37.74
N MET A 177 44.24 -65.80 37.70
CA MET A 177 45.27 -65.91 36.63
C MET A 177 45.19 -65.17 35.26
N ALA A 178 46.11 -64.19 35.14
CA ALA A 178 47.16 -63.98 34.13
C ALA A 178 46.97 -64.47 32.66
N THR A 179 47.09 -63.55 31.69
CA THR A 179 48.29 -63.39 30.83
C THR A 179 48.22 -62.17 29.88
N THR A 180 49.17 -61.26 30.08
CA THR A 180 49.99 -60.47 29.12
C THR A 180 49.47 -59.92 27.78
N ALA A 181 49.82 -58.64 27.60
CA ALA A 181 50.24 -57.93 26.37
C ALA A 181 49.12 -57.53 25.39
N ALA A 182 49.08 -56.34 24.79
CA ALA A 182 49.81 -55.08 24.88
C ALA A 182 48.98 -54.05 24.08
N GLU A 183 49.40 -52.79 24.14
CA GLU A 183 49.24 -51.82 23.05
C GLU A 183 48.04 -50.83 23.08
N ALA A 184 48.32 -49.75 23.82
CA ALA A 184 48.36 -48.37 23.32
C ALA A 184 47.11 -47.73 22.68
N ALA A 185 46.72 -46.64 23.36
CA ALA A 185 46.55 -45.30 22.82
C ALA A 185 45.11 -44.77 22.61
N SER A 186 44.88 -43.67 23.34
CA SER A 186 44.13 -42.49 22.94
C SER A 186 42.61 -42.51 23.05
N ALA A 187 42.13 -42.00 24.19
CA ALA A 187 40.82 -41.35 24.32
C ALA A 187 40.87 -39.91 23.72
N PRO A 188 39.80 -39.11 23.79
CA PRO A 188 38.61 -39.19 22.94
C PRO A 188 38.24 -37.80 22.36
N LEU A 189 37.37 -37.71 21.35
CA LEU A 189 36.43 -36.57 21.30
C LEU A 189 35.24 -36.82 20.36
N ILE A 190 34.06 -36.75 20.96
CA ILE A 190 32.74 -36.69 20.32
C ILE A 190 32.62 -35.39 19.53
N LYS A 191 32.12 -35.47 18.29
CA LYS A 191 31.45 -34.34 17.64
C LYS A 191 30.23 -34.81 16.86
N LEU A 192 29.05 -34.64 17.48
CA LEU A 192 27.78 -34.59 16.78
C LEU A 192 27.78 -33.38 15.85
N GLN A 193 27.54 -33.57 14.55
CA GLN A 193 27.10 -32.47 13.70
C GLN A 193 26.15 -32.95 12.59
N ILE A 194 24.86 -32.75 12.87
CA ILE A 194 23.80 -32.18 12.02
C ILE A 194 23.55 -32.89 10.67
N LEU A 195 22.41 -33.61 10.63
CA LEU A 195 21.69 -33.96 9.41
C LEU A 195 21.23 -32.70 8.68
N HIS A 196 21.67 -32.55 7.43
CA HIS A 196 20.94 -31.87 6.36
C HIS A 196 20.58 -32.92 5.30
N SER A 197 19.29 -33.03 4.98
CA SER A 197 18.74 -33.47 3.68
C SER A 197 17.34 -32.83 3.64
N ILE A 198 17.14 -31.80 2.81
CA ILE A 198 16.63 -31.91 1.43
C ILE A 198 15.37 -32.75 1.38
#